data_AF-A0ABD7K3G1-F1
#
_entry.id   AF-A0ABD7K3G1-F1
#
_cell.length_a   1.000
_cell.length_b   1.000
_cell.length_c   1.000
_cell.angle_alpha   90.00
_cell.angle_beta   90.00
_cell.angle_gamma   90.00
#
_symmetry.space_group_name_H-M   'P 1'
#
loop_
_entity.id
_entity.type
_entity.pdbx_description
1 polymer ?
#
loop_
_entity_poly.entity_id
_entity_poly.type
_entity_poly.pdbx_seq_one_letter_code
_entity_poly.pdbx_strand_id
1 'polypeptide(L)'
;MTPLTSDQTRAYLNHLAVDDPGPPSLANLDRLIDAHLRRVAFENLDVLLERPIEIDADRVFAKVVEGSRGGYCFELNSLFARLLLALDYRLELLVARVRWGLPEDAPLTQQSHLMLRVYLAEGEFLVDVGFGSANPPRALPLPGDQGDPGQAHCVRLLDPHAGLYESAVRGRHGWLPLYRFDLRAQLWLDYIPRNWYTSTHPHSVFRQGLKAAISEGDLRLTLADGLFGQRAGDGETLQRQVSDVDELLDILQTRFRLRLDPLRDVPALARRLAGLIAA
;
A
#
# COMPACT_ATOMS: atom_id res chain seq x y z
N MET A 1 -13.72 7.79 -11.56
CA MET A 1 -12.45 8.24 -10.99
C MET A 1 -11.88 9.27 -11.95
N THR A 2 -11.56 10.48 -11.50
CA THR A 2 -11.03 11.56 -12.36
C THR A 2 -9.53 11.75 -12.14
N PRO A 3 -8.75 12.12 -13.18
CA PRO A 3 -7.33 12.39 -13.05
C PRO A 3 -7.04 13.58 -12.13
N LEU A 4 -5.80 13.68 -11.63
CA LEU A 4 -5.31 14.89 -11.00
C LEU A 4 -5.23 16.06 -12.00
N THR A 5 -5.32 17.29 -11.49
CA THR A 5 -5.03 18.49 -12.29
C THR A 5 -3.54 18.56 -12.64
N SER A 6 -3.16 19.37 -13.65
CA SER A 6 -1.76 19.52 -14.04
C SER A 6 -0.85 20.00 -12.90
N ASP A 7 -1.34 20.90 -12.03
CA ASP A 7 -0.56 21.38 -10.89
C ASP A 7 -0.43 20.31 -9.79
N GLN A 8 -1.49 19.56 -9.50
CA GLN A 8 -1.43 18.42 -8.59
C GLN A 8 -0.47 17.34 -9.12
N THR A 9 -0.52 17.02 -10.41
CA THR A 9 0.39 16.06 -11.04
C THR A 9 1.84 16.50 -10.89
N ARG A 10 2.16 17.77 -11.17
CA ARG A 10 3.51 18.32 -11.01
C ARG A 10 4.00 18.25 -9.56
N ALA A 11 3.15 18.67 -8.61
CA ALA A 11 3.48 18.63 -7.19
C ALA A 11 3.69 17.20 -6.68
N TYR A 12 2.90 16.24 -7.17
CA TYR A 12 3.06 14.83 -6.78
C TYR A 12 4.35 14.23 -7.37
N LEU A 13 4.64 14.46 -8.65
CA LEU A 13 5.90 14.03 -9.26
C LEU A 13 7.12 14.63 -8.55
N ASN A 14 7.08 15.92 -8.20
CA ASN A 14 8.10 16.57 -7.39
C ASN A 14 8.23 15.92 -6.00
N HIS A 15 7.11 15.60 -5.36
CA HIS A 15 7.11 14.91 -4.07
C HIS A 15 7.81 13.54 -4.15
N LEU A 16 7.59 12.81 -5.26
CA LEU A 16 8.23 11.54 -5.58
C LEU A 16 9.67 11.66 -6.11
N ALA A 17 10.17 12.88 -6.32
CA ALA A 17 11.45 13.16 -6.98
C ALA A 17 11.57 12.53 -8.39
N VAL A 18 10.49 12.63 -9.17
CA VAL A 18 10.44 12.20 -10.58
C VAL A 18 10.30 13.44 -11.46
N ASP A 19 11.38 13.87 -12.11
CA ASP A 19 11.38 15.07 -12.95
C ASP A 19 10.64 14.86 -14.28
N ASP A 20 10.91 13.74 -14.95
CA ASP A 20 10.25 13.34 -16.19
C ASP A 20 9.68 11.90 -16.05
N PRO A 21 8.35 11.75 -15.99
CA PRO A 21 7.71 10.45 -15.94
C PRO A 21 7.76 9.70 -17.28
N GLY A 22 8.02 10.40 -18.40
CA GLY A 22 7.94 9.85 -19.75
C GLY A 22 6.51 9.41 -20.14
N PRO A 23 6.35 8.81 -21.34
CA PRO A 23 5.05 8.28 -21.79
C PRO A 23 4.71 6.95 -21.10
N PRO A 24 3.43 6.52 -21.14
CA PRO A 24 3.02 5.21 -20.64
C PRO A 24 3.82 4.05 -21.24
N SER A 25 4.55 3.36 -20.36
CA SER A 25 5.26 2.12 -20.64
C SER A 25 5.45 1.35 -19.34
N LEU A 26 5.79 0.06 -19.43
CA LEU A 26 6.06 -0.75 -18.24
C LEU A 26 7.25 -0.19 -17.44
N ALA A 27 8.34 0.21 -18.13
CA ALA A 27 9.54 0.72 -17.47
C ALA A 27 9.28 2.01 -16.69
N ASN A 28 8.49 2.94 -17.26
CA ASN A 28 8.12 4.18 -16.56
C ASN A 28 7.11 3.93 -15.43
N LEU A 29 6.21 2.95 -15.59
CA LEU A 29 5.28 2.53 -14.54
C LEU A 29 6.04 1.98 -13.32
N ASP A 30 7.02 1.11 -13.56
CA ASP A 30 7.87 0.55 -12.50
C ASP A 30 8.70 1.64 -11.81
N ARG A 31 9.21 2.63 -12.55
CA ARG A 31 9.90 3.80 -11.96
C ARG A 31 8.97 4.59 -11.03
N LEU A 32 7.71 4.81 -11.43
CA LEU A 32 6.72 5.51 -10.60
C LEU A 32 6.35 4.69 -9.34
N ILE A 33 6.21 3.37 -9.47
CA ILE A 33 5.93 2.47 -8.35
C ILE A 33 7.07 2.49 -7.33
N ASP A 34 8.32 2.31 -7.79
CA ASP A 34 9.50 2.32 -6.93
C ASP A 34 9.66 3.67 -6.22
N ALA A 35 9.53 4.78 -6.96
CA ALA A 35 9.58 6.12 -6.38
C ALA A 35 8.49 6.33 -5.31
N HIS A 36 7.27 5.88 -5.57
CA HIS A 36 6.17 5.95 -4.60
C HIS A 36 6.45 5.13 -3.34
N LEU A 37 6.86 3.87 -3.48
CA LEU A 37 7.14 2.98 -2.34
C LEU A 37 8.32 3.45 -1.49
N ARG A 38 9.27 4.19 -2.07
CA ARG A 38 10.37 4.81 -1.34
C ARG A 38 9.96 6.09 -0.63
N ARG A 39 9.02 6.85 -1.20
CA ARG A 39 8.70 8.20 -0.69
C ARG A 39 7.52 8.24 0.27
N VAL A 40 6.48 7.46 0.00
CA VAL A 40 5.19 7.52 0.68
C VAL A 40 4.99 6.24 1.47
N ALA A 41 4.99 6.36 2.80
CA ALA A 41 4.79 5.19 3.66
C ALA A 41 3.36 4.68 3.59
N PHE A 42 3.20 3.37 3.70
CA PHE A 42 1.99 2.79 4.24
C PHE A 42 1.94 3.09 5.75
N GLU A 43 0.82 3.58 6.26
CA GLU A 43 0.60 3.87 7.69
C GLU A 43 -0.90 3.97 8.04
N ASN A 44 -1.22 3.79 9.32
CA ASN A 44 -2.59 3.90 9.85
C ASN A 44 -2.70 4.84 11.06
N LEU A 45 -1.82 5.84 11.19
CA LEU A 45 -1.76 6.72 12.35
C LEU A 45 -3.07 7.50 12.57
N ASP A 46 -3.69 7.99 11.49
CA ASP A 46 -4.96 8.71 11.59
C ASP A 46 -6.09 7.81 12.10
N VAL A 47 -6.08 6.51 11.77
CA VAL A 47 -7.04 5.53 12.30
C VAL A 47 -6.85 5.37 13.82
N LEU A 48 -5.60 5.29 14.28
CA LEU A 48 -5.27 5.16 15.69
C LEU A 48 -5.60 6.41 16.52
N LEU A 49 -5.54 7.58 15.88
CA LEU A 49 -5.98 8.87 16.43
C LEU A 49 -7.48 9.12 16.28
N GLU A 50 -8.23 8.14 15.76
CA GLU A 50 -9.68 8.23 15.52
C GLU A 50 -10.09 9.40 14.62
N ARG A 51 -9.19 9.80 13.72
CA ARG A 51 -9.49 10.78 12.67
C ARG A 51 -10.23 10.08 11.52
N PRO A 52 -11.18 10.76 10.88
CA PRO A 52 -11.85 10.20 9.71
C PRO A 52 -10.84 10.01 8.57
N ILE A 53 -10.97 8.90 7.84
CA ILE A 53 -10.19 8.64 6.63
C ILE A 53 -11.01 9.07 5.41
N GLU A 54 -10.82 10.32 4.99
CA GLU A 54 -11.44 10.87 3.79
C GLU A 54 -10.66 10.40 2.54
N ILE A 55 -11.37 9.79 1.59
CA ILE A 55 -10.75 9.22 0.38
C ILE A 55 -10.96 10.10 -0.87
N ASP A 56 -11.57 11.27 -0.73
CA ASP A 56 -11.73 12.24 -1.82
C ASP A 56 -10.38 12.73 -2.35
N ALA A 57 -10.32 13.04 -3.66
CA ALA A 57 -9.07 13.34 -4.37
C ALA A 57 -8.22 14.40 -3.64
N ASP A 58 -8.82 15.55 -3.35
CA ASP A 58 -8.12 16.69 -2.77
C ASP A 58 -7.74 16.45 -1.31
N ARG A 59 -8.53 15.65 -0.57
CA ARG A 59 -8.23 15.28 0.82
C ARG A 59 -7.01 14.40 0.90
N VAL A 60 -6.96 13.34 0.08
CA VAL A 60 -5.82 12.44 0.03
C VAL A 60 -4.58 13.15 -0.53
N PHE A 61 -4.75 14.01 -1.53
CA PHE A 61 -3.66 14.82 -2.08
C PHE A 61 -3.06 15.75 -1.02
N ALA A 62 -3.90 16.52 -0.30
CA ALA A 62 -3.46 17.41 0.77
C ALA A 62 -2.76 16.63 1.90
N LYS A 63 -3.26 15.44 2.25
CA LYS A 63 -2.63 14.58 3.27
C LYS A 63 -1.26 14.07 2.82
N VAL A 64 -1.19 13.43 1.66
CA VAL A 64 0.00 12.69 1.23
C VAL A 64 1.06 13.63 0.65
N VAL A 65 0.69 14.44 -0.33
CA VAL A 65 1.64 15.26 -1.10
C VAL A 65 2.01 16.52 -0.35
N GLU A 66 1.02 17.30 0.07
CA GLU A 66 1.26 18.57 0.76
C GLU A 66 1.65 18.33 2.23
N GLY A 67 0.99 17.36 2.87
CA GLY A 67 1.14 16.99 4.28
C GLY A 67 2.39 16.15 4.57
N SER A 68 2.98 15.50 3.56
CA SER A 68 4.05 14.50 3.70
C SER A 68 3.69 13.40 4.72
N ARG A 69 2.46 12.91 4.63
CA ARG A 69 1.96 11.74 5.35
C ARG A 69 1.83 10.55 4.41
N GLY A 70 1.56 9.38 4.99
CA GLY A 70 1.24 8.18 4.25
C GLY A 70 -0.26 7.93 4.21
N GLY A 71 -0.63 6.66 4.09
CA GLY A 71 -1.99 6.17 4.25
C GLY A 71 -2.05 4.67 4.05
N TYR A 72 -3.25 4.11 3.95
CA TYR A 72 -3.44 2.71 3.56
C TYR A 72 -4.00 2.55 2.15
N CYS A 73 -4.42 1.34 1.76
CA CYS A 73 -4.72 1.00 0.37
C CYS A 73 -5.74 1.92 -0.33
N PHE A 74 -6.79 2.38 0.36
CA PHE A 74 -7.80 3.25 -0.25
C PHE A 74 -7.31 4.67 -0.50
N GLU A 75 -6.31 5.13 0.25
CA GLU A 75 -5.68 6.44 0.07
C GLU A 75 -4.58 6.33 -1.00
N LEU A 76 -3.64 5.40 -0.81
CA LEU A 76 -2.45 5.29 -1.64
C LEU A 76 -2.78 4.85 -3.08
N ASN A 77 -3.52 3.75 -3.25
CA ASN A 77 -3.84 3.26 -4.59
C ASN A 77 -4.83 4.16 -5.33
N SER A 78 -5.72 4.87 -4.62
CA SER A 78 -6.63 5.81 -5.29
C SER A 78 -5.90 7.07 -5.74
N LEU A 79 -5.01 7.64 -4.92
CA LEU A 79 -4.20 8.79 -5.31
C LEU A 79 -3.23 8.42 -6.45
N PHE A 80 -2.61 7.25 -6.38
CA PHE A 80 -1.73 6.76 -7.44
C PHE A 80 -2.50 6.51 -8.74
N ALA A 81 -3.71 5.94 -8.70
CA ALA A 81 -4.57 5.80 -9.88
C ALA A 81 -4.85 7.14 -10.57
N ARG A 82 -5.12 8.20 -9.79
CA ARG A 82 -5.38 9.54 -10.34
C ARG A 82 -4.14 10.17 -10.97
N LEU A 83 -2.96 9.91 -10.42
CA LEU A 83 -1.68 10.28 -11.05
C LEU A 83 -1.50 9.54 -12.38
N LEU A 84 -1.67 8.22 -12.39
CA LEU A 84 -1.53 7.42 -13.62
C LEU A 84 -2.52 7.87 -14.71
N LEU A 85 -3.78 8.14 -14.35
CA LEU A 85 -4.77 8.69 -15.29
C LEU A 85 -4.35 10.06 -15.84
N ALA A 86 -3.74 10.92 -15.03
CA ALA A 86 -3.23 12.23 -15.47
C ALA A 86 -1.98 12.13 -16.36
N LEU A 87 -1.31 10.97 -16.33
CA LEU A 87 -0.18 10.60 -17.20
C LEU A 87 -0.62 9.71 -18.36
N ASP A 88 -1.91 9.71 -18.71
CA ASP A 88 -2.51 8.99 -19.84
C ASP A 88 -2.44 7.45 -19.78
N TYR A 89 -2.17 6.87 -18.60
CA TYR A 89 -2.34 5.43 -18.41
C TYR A 89 -3.83 5.05 -18.40
N ARG A 90 -4.18 3.95 -19.07
CA ARG A 90 -5.51 3.35 -18.98
C ARG A 90 -5.56 2.33 -17.85
N LEU A 91 -6.57 2.42 -16.97
CA LEU A 91 -6.69 1.52 -15.83
C LEU A 91 -8.14 1.27 -15.39
N GLU A 92 -8.32 0.19 -14.63
CA GLU A 92 -9.52 -0.15 -13.87
C GLU A 92 -9.20 -0.33 -12.39
N LEU A 93 -10.19 -0.08 -11.53
CA LEU A 93 -10.09 -0.36 -10.10
C LEU A 93 -10.56 -1.79 -9.84
N LEU A 94 -9.81 -2.54 -9.04
CA LEU A 94 -10.15 -3.89 -8.59
C LEU A 94 -10.30 -3.94 -7.07
N VAL A 95 -10.95 -5.00 -6.58
CA VAL A 95 -11.08 -5.26 -5.14
C VAL A 95 -10.65 -6.68 -4.79
N ALA A 96 -9.93 -6.83 -3.69
CA ALA A 96 -9.39 -8.11 -3.25
C ALA A 96 -9.87 -8.51 -1.86
N ARG A 97 -9.86 -9.82 -1.60
CA ARG A 97 -9.96 -10.43 -0.28
C ARG A 97 -8.55 -10.73 0.23
N VAL A 98 -8.14 -10.09 1.32
CA VAL A 98 -6.79 -10.28 1.89
C VAL A 98 -6.65 -11.68 2.47
N ARG A 99 -5.56 -12.37 2.13
CA ARG A 99 -5.19 -13.72 2.59
C ARG A 99 -3.81 -13.78 3.26
N TRP A 100 -3.06 -12.68 3.25
CA TRP A 100 -1.72 -12.62 3.80
C TRP A 100 -1.68 -13.04 5.28
N GLY A 101 -0.82 -14.02 5.59
CA GLY A 101 -0.65 -14.56 6.94
C GLY A 101 -1.76 -15.49 7.41
N LEU A 102 -2.76 -15.79 6.58
CA LEU A 102 -3.82 -16.75 6.91
C LEU A 102 -3.47 -18.15 6.37
N PRO A 103 -3.83 -19.22 7.10
CA PRO A 103 -3.78 -20.57 6.53
C PRO A 103 -4.83 -20.73 5.42
N GLU A 104 -4.63 -21.73 4.56
CA GLU A 104 -5.47 -21.93 3.38
C GLU A 104 -6.93 -22.23 3.74
N ASP A 105 -7.16 -22.94 4.84
CA ASP A 105 -8.47 -23.31 5.39
C ASP A 105 -9.16 -22.19 6.19
N ALA A 106 -8.52 -21.03 6.37
CA ALA A 106 -9.14 -19.90 7.06
C ALA A 106 -10.42 -19.45 6.33
N PRO A 107 -11.46 -19.01 7.07
CA PRO A 107 -12.74 -18.61 6.48
C PRO A 107 -12.59 -17.46 5.48
N LEU A 108 -13.63 -17.25 4.69
CA LEU A 108 -13.66 -16.19 3.68
C LEU A 108 -13.49 -14.81 4.33
N THR A 109 -12.57 -14.01 3.79
CA THR A 109 -12.32 -12.62 4.23
C THR A 109 -13.13 -11.64 3.39
N GLN A 110 -13.31 -10.41 3.88
CA GLN A 110 -14.05 -9.37 3.18
C GLN A 110 -13.30 -8.84 1.94
N GLN A 111 -14.04 -8.27 0.99
CA GLN A 111 -13.47 -7.47 -0.09
C GLN A 111 -13.05 -6.10 0.45
N SER A 112 -11.79 -5.98 0.86
CA SER A 112 -11.31 -4.86 1.68
C SER A 112 -9.97 -4.27 1.22
N HIS A 113 -9.53 -4.60 0.01
CA HIS A 113 -8.28 -4.07 -0.54
C HIS A 113 -8.49 -3.52 -1.94
N LEU A 114 -8.09 -2.28 -2.19
CA LEU A 114 -8.07 -1.65 -3.51
C LEU A 114 -6.72 -1.93 -4.17
N MET A 115 -6.73 -2.29 -5.45
CA MET A 115 -5.58 -2.34 -6.34
C MET A 115 -6.00 -2.02 -7.78
N LEU A 116 -5.04 -1.87 -8.68
CA LEU A 116 -5.27 -1.36 -10.03
C LEU A 116 -4.95 -2.43 -11.07
N ARG A 117 -5.77 -2.49 -12.13
CA ARG A 117 -5.44 -3.18 -13.38
C ARG A 117 -5.04 -2.12 -14.40
N VAL A 118 -3.80 -2.12 -14.84
CA VAL A 118 -3.27 -1.16 -15.82
C VAL A 118 -3.12 -1.84 -17.17
N TYR A 119 -3.58 -1.16 -18.21
CA TYR A 119 -3.46 -1.61 -19.60
C TYR A 119 -2.36 -0.85 -20.30
N LEU A 120 -1.41 -1.59 -20.84
CA LEU A 120 -0.29 -1.10 -21.63
C LEU A 120 -0.26 -1.80 -22.99
N ALA A 121 0.56 -1.28 -23.91
CA ALA A 121 0.77 -1.94 -25.20
C ALA A 121 1.47 -3.30 -25.03
N GLU A 122 2.30 -3.40 -23.99
CA GLU A 122 3.09 -4.56 -23.60
C GLU A 122 2.25 -5.64 -22.90
N GLY A 123 1.03 -5.32 -22.46
CA GLY A 123 0.14 -6.25 -21.78
C GLY A 123 -0.66 -5.63 -20.64
N GLU A 124 -1.23 -6.50 -19.81
CA GLU A 124 -1.98 -6.10 -18.62
C GLU A 124 -1.17 -6.35 -17.35
N PHE A 125 -1.28 -5.42 -16.41
CA PHE A 125 -0.50 -5.45 -15.18
C PHE A 125 -1.38 -5.17 -13.96
N LEU A 126 -1.12 -5.92 -12.89
CA LEU A 126 -1.59 -5.62 -11.55
C LEU A 126 -0.63 -4.60 -10.91
N VAL A 127 -1.18 -3.48 -10.45
CA VAL A 127 -0.42 -2.40 -9.79
C VAL A 127 -1.00 -2.17 -8.40
N ASP A 128 -0.11 -2.09 -7.42
CA ASP A 128 -0.46 -1.90 -6.02
C ASP A 128 0.71 -1.22 -5.31
N VAL A 129 0.46 -0.06 -4.69
CA VAL A 129 1.40 0.68 -3.84
C VAL A 129 0.90 0.81 -2.39
N GLY A 130 -0.20 0.10 -2.06
CA GLY A 130 -0.98 0.33 -0.83
C GLY A 130 -1.16 -0.89 0.06
N PHE A 131 -0.48 -2.01 -0.21
CA PHE A 131 -0.64 -3.25 0.58
C PHE A 131 0.20 -3.30 1.86
N GLY A 132 1.18 -2.41 2.02
CA GLY A 132 2.06 -2.35 3.19
C GLY A 132 3.19 -3.37 3.13
N SER A 133 3.38 -4.16 4.21
CA SER A 133 4.58 -4.99 4.40
C SER A 133 4.92 -5.85 3.19
N ALA A 134 3.98 -6.63 2.65
CA ALA A 134 4.23 -7.56 1.54
C ALA A 134 3.93 -6.97 0.15
N ASN A 135 3.82 -5.64 0.03
CA ASN A 135 3.52 -4.99 -1.25
C ASN A 135 4.59 -5.29 -2.33
N PRO A 136 4.22 -5.70 -3.56
CA PRO A 136 5.16 -5.97 -4.65
C PRO A 136 6.02 -4.75 -5.00
N PRO A 137 7.31 -4.92 -5.35
CA PRO A 137 8.18 -3.79 -5.64
C PRO A 137 8.00 -3.17 -7.04
N ARG A 138 7.10 -3.72 -7.87
CA ARG A 138 6.90 -3.38 -9.28
C ARG A 138 5.51 -3.81 -9.77
N ALA A 139 5.14 -3.40 -10.97
CA ALA A 139 3.95 -3.91 -11.65
C ALA A 139 4.12 -5.42 -11.92
N LEU A 140 3.05 -6.19 -11.71
CA LEU A 140 3.06 -7.63 -11.94
C LEU A 140 2.27 -7.94 -13.21
N PRO A 141 2.81 -8.73 -14.16
CA PRO A 141 2.02 -9.20 -15.29
C PRO A 141 0.76 -9.92 -14.82
N LEU A 142 -0.35 -9.75 -15.54
CA LEU A 142 -1.66 -10.31 -15.21
C LEU A 142 -2.11 -11.29 -16.32
N PRO A 143 -1.91 -12.62 -16.16
CA PRO A 143 -1.17 -13.30 -15.08
C PRO A 143 0.35 -13.27 -15.30
N GLY A 144 1.09 -13.63 -14.25
CA GLY A 144 2.55 -13.81 -14.29
C GLY A 144 2.98 -15.21 -14.72
N ASP A 145 4.29 -15.39 -14.91
CA ASP A 145 4.90 -16.69 -15.24
C ASP A 145 5.34 -17.41 -13.95
N GLN A 146 4.65 -18.50 -13.61
CA GLN A 146 4.96 -19.30 -12.43
C GLN A 146 6.28 -20.11 -12.57
N GLY A 147 6.74 -20.33 -13.81
CA GLY A 147 7.98 -21.00 -14.13
C GLY A 147 9.22 -20.11 -13.99
N ASP A 148 9.04 -18.79 -13.99
CA ASP A 148 10.13 -17.83 -13.86
C ASP A 148 10.60 -17.70 -12.39
N PRO A 149 11.84 -18.12 -12.05
CA PRO A 149 12.37 -17.96 -10.70
C PRO A 149 12.64 -16.50 -10.32
N GLY A 150 12.76 -15.58 -11.28
CA GLY A 150 12.89 -14.14 -11.06
C GLY A 150 11.59 -13.45 -10.61
N GLN A 151 10.45 -14.14 -10.72
CA GLN A 151 9.14 -13.66 -10.25
C GLN A 151 8.86 -14.19 -8.84
N ALA A 152 9.54 -13.59 -7.85
CA ALA A 152 9.24 -13.85 -6.44
C ALA A 152 7.79 -13.47 -6.09
N HIS A 153 7.28 -12.36 -6.64
CA HIS A 153 5.85 -12.03 -6.66
C HIS A 153 5.23 -12.43 -7.99
N CYS A 154 4.06 -13.07 -7.97
CA CYS A 154 3.39 -13.56 -9.16
C CYS A 154 1.87 -13.48 -9.02
N VAL A 155 1.19 -13.12 -10.12
CA VAL A 155 -0.27 -13.19 -10.22
C VAL A 155 -0.66 -14.50 -10.90
N ARG A 156 -1.55 -15.28 -10.27
CA ARG A 156 -1.90 -16.64 -10.70
C ARG A 156 -3.41 -16.75 -10.90
N LEU A 157 -3.83 -17.37 -12.01
CA LEU A 157 -5.23 -17.80 -12.19
C LEU A 157 -5.42 -19.13 -11.46
N LEU A 158 -6.23 -19.13 -10.40
CA LEU A 158 -6.50 -20.33 -9.59
C LEU A 158 -7.66 -21.16 -10.13
N ASP A 159 -8.73 -20.47 -10.56
CA ASP A 159 -9.94 -21.10 -11.06
C ASP A 159 -10.40 -20.37 -12.33
N PRO A 160 -10.16 -20.96 -13.52
CA PRO A 160 -10.61 -20.41 -14.79
C PRO A 160 -12.13 -20.31 -14.93
N HIS A 161 -12.89 -21.17 -14.24
CA HIS A 161 -14.36 -21.15 -14.30
C HIS A 161 -14.94 -20.00 -13.48
N ALA A 162 -14.40 -19.79 -12.28
CA ALA A 162 -14.80 -18.67 -11.42
C ALA A 162 -14.12 -17.34 -11.77
N GLY A 163 -13.09 -17.36 -12.64
CA GLY A 163 -12.27 -16.18 -12.93
C GLY A 163 -11.48 -15.69 -11.71
N LEU A 164 -11.08 -16.61 -10.83
CA LEU A 164 -10.44 -16.28 -9.56
C LEU A 164 -8.91 -16.22 -9.71
N TYR A 165 -8.35 -15.05 -9.44
CA TYR A 165 -6.92 -14.79 -9.40
C TYR A 165 -6.41 -14.69 -7.96
N GLU A 166 -5.11 -14.93 -7.77
CA GLU A 166 -4.37 -14.51 -6.58
C GLU A 166 -3.12 -13.73 -6.94
N SER A 167 -2.79 -12.74 -6.13
CA SER A 167 -1.43 -12.20 -6.04
C SER A 167 -0.72 -12.92 -4.90
N ALA A 168 0.45 -13.48 -5.17
CA ALA A 168 1.19 -14.31 -4.22
C ALA A 168 2.69 -14.05 -4.26
N VAL A 169 3.37 -14.44 -3.19
CA VAL A 169 4.83 -14.48 -3.12
C VAL A 169 5.30 -15.92 -2.97
N ARG A 170 6.43 -16.26 -3.61
CA ARG A 170 7.02 -17.59 -3.54
C ARG A 170 7.59 -17.83 -2.13
N GLY A 171 7.05 -18.82 -1.42
CA GLY A 171 7.56 -19.30 -0.14
C GLY A 171 8.31 -20.63 -0.28
N ARG A 172 8.84 -21.14 0.85
CA ARG A 172 9.60 -22.41 0.88
C ARG A 172 8.77 -23.64 0.49
N HIS A 173 7.47 -23.63 0.81
CA HIS A 173 6.56 -24.77 0.64
C HIS A 173 5.45 -24.51 -0.38
N GLY A 174 5.59 -23.48 -1.20
CA GLY A 174 4.59 -23.08 -2.19
C GLY A 174 4.32 -21.58 -2.18
N TRP A 175 3.27 -21.18 -2.88
CA TRP A 175 2.84 -19.79 -2.99
C TRP A 175 2.11 -19.34 -1.73
N LEU A 176 2.50 -18.18 -1.20
CA LEU A 176 1.86 -17.54 -0.06
C LEU A 176 0.94 -16.43 -0.59
N PRO A 177 -0.39 -16.58 -0.49
CA PRO A 177 -1.32 -15.63 -1.08
C PRO A 177 -1.33 -14.32 -0.29
N LEU A 178 -1.14 -13.20 -0.98
CA LEU A 178 -1.33 -11.87 -0.43
C LEU A 178 -2.84 -11.58 -0.39
N TYR A 179 -3.49 -11.75 -1.53
CA TYR A 179 -4.93 -11.57 -1.69
C TYR A 179 -5.47 -12.27 -2.94
N ARG A 180 -6.78 -12.52 -2.94
CA ARG A 180 -7.54 -13.14 -4.04
C ARG A 180 -8.57 -12.17 -4.60
N PHE A 181 -8.79 -12.20 -5.92
CA PHE A 181 -9.64 -11.25 -6.62
C PHE A 181 -10.18 -11.81 -7.94
N ASP A 182 -11.21 -11.16 -8.47
CA ASP A 182 -11.70 -11.33 -9.84
C ASP A 182 -11.45 -10.05 -10.65
N LEU A 183 -11.70 -10.09 -11.96
CA LEU A 183 -11.45 -8.97 -12.87
C LEU A 183 -12.64 -8.02 -13.04
N ARG A 184 -13.64 -8.06 -12.14
CA ARG A 184 -14.77 -7.13 -12.21
C ARG A 184 -14.30 -5.72 -11.85
N ALA A 185 -14.32 -4.83 -12.83
CA ALA A 185 -14.10 -3.40 -12.62
C ALA A 185 -15.04 -2.85 -11.53
N GLN A 186 -14.47 -2.09 -10.61
CA GLN A 186 -15.17 -1.50 -9.48
C GLN A 186 -15.45 -0.02 -9.71
N LEU A 187 -16.59 0.45 -9.19
CA LEU A 187 -16.88 1.88 -9.16
C LEU A 187 -16.20 2.52 -7.94
N TRP A 188 -15.73 3.75 -8.10
CA TRP A 188 -15.03 4.46 -7.02
C TRP A 188 -15.88 4.57 -5.73
N LEU A 189 -17.19 4.78 -5.87
CA LEU A 189 -18.09 4.91 -4.71
C LEU A 189 -18.17 3.62 -3.88
N ASP A 190 -17.94 2.45 -4.47
CA ASP A 190 -18.00 1.17 -3.75
C ASP A 190 -16.89 1.03 -2.70
N TYR A 191 -15.85 1.87 -2.77
CA TYR A 191 -14.78 1.92 -1.77
C TYR A 191 -15.14 2.73 -0.52
N ILE A 192 -16.19 3.55 -0.55
CA ILE A 192 -16.65 4.31 0.62
C ILE A 192 -17.01 3.38 1.80
N PRO A 193 -17.91 2.38 1.65
CA PRO A 193 -18.24 1.48 2.75
C PRO A 193 -17.07 0.58 3.15
N ARG A 194 -16.17 0.24 2.21
CA ARG A 194 -14.98 -0.59 2.48
C ARG A 194 -13.98 0.17 3.35
N ASN A 195 -13.69 1.42 2.98
CA ASN A 195 -12.88 2.37 3.75
C ASN A 195 -13.49 2.66 5.12
N TRP A 196 -14.81 2.86 5.18
CA TRP A 196 -15.52 3.06 6.44
C TRP A 196 -15.34 1.86 7.37
N TYR A 197 -15.53 0.64 6.86
CA TYR A 197 -15.32 -0.57 7.65
C TYR A 197 -13.88 -0.66 8.18
N THR A 198 -12.88 -0.51 7.30
CA THR A 198 -11.47 -0.64 7.70
C THR A 198 -11.03 0.46 8.65
N SER A 199 -11.56 1.67 8.54
CA SER A 199 -11.18 2.79 9.41
C SER A 199 -11.95 2.83 10.73
N THR A 200 -13.19 2.33 10.80
CA THR A 200 -14.06 2.54 11.99
C THR A 200 -14.52 1.28 12.70
N HIS A 201 -14.59 0.13 12.02
CA HIS A 201 -15.14 -1.07 12.62
C HIS A 201 -14.23 -1.58 13.76
N PRO A 202 -14.75 -1.89 14.96
CA PRO A 202 -13.92 -2.24 16.11
C PRO A 202 -13.06 -3.50 15.90
N HIS A 203 -13.50 -4.42 15.01
CA HIS A 203 -12.72 -5.60 14.63
C HIS A 203 -11.79 -5.39 13.43
N SER A 204 -11.66 -4.17 12.92
CA SER A 204 -10.67 -3.87 11.89
C SER A 204 -9.26 -3.97 12.47
N VAL A 205 -8.38 -4.69 11.78
CA VAL A 205 -6.95 -4.81 12.14
C VAL A 205 -6.23 -3.46 12.17
N PHE A 206 -6.76 -2.44 11.46
CA PHE A 206 -6.20 -1.09 11.44
C PHE A 206 -6.52 -0.28 12.70
N ARG A 207 -7.47 -0.73 13.53
CA ARG A 207 -7.80 -0.10 14.82
C ARG A 207 -7.12 -0.77 16.02
N GLN A 208 -6.49 -1.93 15.79
CA GLN A 208 -5.95 -2.78 16.85
C GLN A 208 -4.48 -2.49 17.17
N GLY A 209 -3.73 -1.93 16.22
CA GLY A 209 -2.31 -1.67 16.41
C GLY A 209 -1.71 -0.81 15.30
N LEU A 210 -0.48 -0.35 15.51
CA LEU A 210 0.30 0.40 14.54
C LEU A 210 0.77 -0.54 13.43
N LYS A 211 0.58 -0.09 12.19
CA LYS A 211 1.10 -0.75 10.99
C LYS A 211 1.73 0.32 10.11
N ALA A 212 3.02 0.20 9.84
CA ALA A 212 3.68 1.03 8.86
C ALA A 212 4.62 0.21 7.96
N ALA A 213 4.81 0.65 6.71
CA ALA A 213 5.79 0.07 5.79
C ALA A 213 6.34 1.14 4.83
N ILE A 214 7.63 1.07 4.51
CA ILE A 214 8.27 1.90 3.47
C ILE A 214 9.47 1.16 2.88
N SER A 215 9.82 1.43 1.63
CA SER A 215 11.07 0.93 1.03
C SER A 215 12.22 1.91 1.27
N GLU A 216 13.37 1.43 1.73
CA GLU A 216 14.58 2.24 1.95
C GLU A 216 15.81 1.44 1.48
N GLY A 217 16.54 1.95 0.48
CA GLY A 217 17.59 1.17 -0.18
C GLY A 217 17.03 -0.15 -0.75
N ASP A 218 17.66 -1.27 -0.42
CA ASP A 218 17.21 -2.62 -0.80
C ASP A 218 16.30 -3.28 0.25
N LEU A 219 15.87 -2.51 1.26
CA LEU A 219 15.09 -3.00 2.39
C LEU A 219 13.63 -2.57 2.30
N ARG A 220 12.75 -3.45 2.76
CA ARG A 220 11.39 -3.12 3.18
C ARG A 220 11.38 -2.95 4.70
N LEU A 221 11.24 -1.71 5.15
CA LEU A 221 11.06 -1.38 6.56
C LEU A 221 9.61 -1.62 6.96
N THR A 222 9.38 -2.13 8.16
CA THR A 222 8.03 -2.36 8.70
C THR A 222 7.96 -2.04 10.19
N LEU A 223 6.85 -1.47 10.63
CA LEU A 223 6.46 -1.41 12.03
C LEU A 223 5.16 -2.17 12.22
N ALA A 224 5.16 -3.07 13.20
CA ALA A 224 3.96 -3.71 13.74
C ALA A 224 3.98 -3.46 15.25
N ASP A 225 3.19 -2.49 15.71
CA ASP A 225 3.29 -1.94 17.06
C ASP A 225 4.74 -1.49 17.36
N GLY A 226 5.35 -2.00 18.43
CA GLY A 226 6.75 -1.73 18.77
C GLY A 226 7.78 -2.55 17.97
N LEU A 227 7.36 -3.51 17.16
CA LEU A 227 8.29 -4.39 16.45
C LEU A 227 8.76 -3.73 15.14
N PHE A 228 10.00 -3.25 15.13
CA PHE A 228 10.65 -2.70 13.95
C PHE A 228 11.39 -3.80 13.17
N GLY A 229 11.00 -3.98 11.90
CA GLY A 229 11.53 -4.98 10.99
C GLY A 229 12.20 -4.36 9.77
N GLN A 230 13.25 -5.02 9.29
CA GLN A 230 13.98 -4.68 8.07
C GLN A 230 14.11 -5.96 7.24
N ARG A 231 13.38 -6.04 6.13
CA ARG A 231 13.39 -7.22 5.26
C ARG A 231 14.14 -6.93 3.96
N ALA A 232 15.17 -7.71 3.68
CA ALA A 232 15.90 -7.67 2.41
C ALA A 232 15.11 -8.35 1.28
N GLY A 233 15.52 -8.10 0.03
CA GLY A 233 14.86 -8.66 -1.16
C GLY A 233 14.90 -10.19 -1.26
N ASP A 234 15.85 -10.84 -0.59
CA ASP A 234 15.97 -12.31 -0.50
C ASP A 234 15.10 -12.93 0.62
N GLY A 235 14.43 -12.09 1.41
CA GLY A 235 13.56 -12.49 2.51
C GLY A 235 14.22 -12.54 3.89
N GLU A 236 15.54 -12.33 4.01
CA GLU A 236 16.17 -12.19 5.32
C GLU A 236 15.55 -10.99 6.06
N THR A 237 15.15 -11.21 7.31
CA THR A 237 14.46 -10.19 8.10
C THR A 237 15.16 -10.01 9.44
N LEU A 238 15.65 -8.80 9.70
CA LEU A 238 16.11 -8.38 11.02
C LEU A 238 14.95 -7.70 11.75
N GLN A 239 14.71 -8.07 13.00
CA GLN A 239 13.68 -7.48 13.83
C GLN A 239 14.24 -7.06 15.18
N ARG A 240 13.75 -5.94 15.72
CA ARG A 240 13.97 -5.56 17.11
C ARG A 240 12.73 -4.86 17.67
N GLN A 241 12.58 -4.93 18.98
CA GLN A 241 11.63 -4.06 19.68
C GLN A 241 12.19 -2.64 19.77
N VAL A 242 11.33 -1.64 19.57
CA VAL A 242 11.61 -0.25 19.94
C VAL A 242 11.57 -0.13 21.46
N SER A 243 12.43 0.70 22.01
CA SER A 243 12.69 0.81 23.45
C SER A 243 11.60 1.61 24.16
N ASP A 244 11.14 2.68 23.51
CA ASP A 244 10.14 3.61 24.04
C ASP A 244 9.41 4.35 22.89
N VAL A 245 8.45 5.19 23.29
CA VAL A 245 7.62 5.94 22.34
C VAL A 245 8.37 7.07 21.64
N ASP A 246 9.41 7.62 22.26
CA ASP A 246 10.21 8.69 21.66
C ASP A 246 11.03 8.13 20.51
N GLU A 247 11.64 6.95 20.69
CA GLU A 247 12.30 6.19 19.62
C GLU A 247 11.30 5.84 18.50
N LEU A 248 10.08 5.38 18.83
CA LEU A 248 9.09 5.06 17.81
C LEU A 248 8.68 6.29 16.99
N LEU A 249 8.47 7.44 17.63
CA LEU A 249 8.13 8.70 16.97
C LEU A 249 9.29 9.22 16.11
N ASP A 250 10.53 9.08 16.57
CA ASP A 250 11.72 9.40 15.77
C ASP A 250 11.78 8.52 14.51
N ILE A 251 11.63 7.19 14.65
CA ILE A 251 11.62 6.25 13.52
C ILE A 251 10.53 6.60 12.50
N LEU A 252 9.31 6.91 12.96
CA LEU A 252 8.20 7.31 12.09
C LEU A 252 8.52 8.58 11.28
N GLN A 253 9.16 9.57 11.91
CA GLN A 253 9.49 10.83 11.24
C GLN A 253 10.70 10.72 10.32
N THR A 254 11.74 9.98 10.72
CA THR A 254 13.00 9.86 9.98
C THR A 254 12.94 8.75 8.93
N ARG A 255 12.76 7.50 9.36
CA ARG A 255 12.83 6.31 8.50
C ARG A 255 11.58 6.15 7.65
N PHE A 256 10.40 6.45 8.19
CA PHE A 256 9.12 6.38 7.46
C PHE A 256 8.72 7.71 6.80
N ARG A 257 9.54 8.77 6.95
CA ARG A 257 9.41 10.07 6.26
C ARG A 257 8.06 10.77 6.51
N LEU A 258 7.47 10.51 7.68
CA LEU A 258 6.20 11.11 8.06
C LEU A 258 6.41 12.46 8.71
N ARG A 259 5.83 13.51 8.15
CA ARG A 259 5.78 14.80 8.83
C ARG A 259 4.63 14.79 9.84
N LEU A 260 4.97 14.89 11.12
CA LEU A 260 4.02 14.95 12.23
C LEU A 260 4.02 16.35 12.82
N ASP A 261 2.85 16.94 13.01
CA ASP A 261 2.74 18.26 13.65
C ASP A 261 3.16 18.15 15.14
N PRO A 262 4.15 18.95 15.60
CA PRO A 262 4.68 18.83 16.96
C PRO A 262 3.68 19.25 18.05
N LEU A 263 2.66 20.04 17.71
CA LEU A 263 1.64 20.52 18.64
C LEU A 263 0.39 19.64 18.62
N ARG A 264 0.02 19.09 17.46
CA ARG A 264 -1.23 18.36 17.25
C ARG A 264 -1.06 16.84 17.18
N ASP A 265 -0.06 16.36 16.45
CA ASP A 265 0.10 14.93 16.18
C ASP A 265 0.97 14.27 17.24
N VAL A 266 2.17 14.80 17.47
CA VAL A 266 3.19 14.18 18.35
C VAL A 266 2.65 13.91 19.76
N PRO A 267 2.02 14.87 20.48
CA PRO A 267 1.53 14.60 21.84
C PRO A 267 0.38 13.59 21.89
N ALA A 268 -0.48 13.56 20.87
CA ALA A 268 -1.60 12.62 20.80
C ALA A 268 -1.11 11.20 20.47
N LEU A 269 -0.17 11.09 19.53
CA LEU A 269 0.47 9.83 19.17
C LEU A 269 1.30 9.28 20.33
N ALA A 270 2.08 10.11 21.03
CA ALA A 270 2.86 9.67 22.19
C ALA A 270 1.98 8.94 23.22
N ARG A 271 0.81 9.53 23.56
CA ARG A 271 -0.16 8.89 24.47
C ARG A 271 -0.73 7.60 23.89
N ARG A 272 -1.11 7.59 22.62
CA ARG A 272 -1.77 6.44 21.99
C ARG A 272 -0.81 5.26 21.80
N LEU A 273 0.42 5.53 21.37
CA LEU A 273 1.43 4.54 21.01
C LEU A 273 2.15 3.96 22.24
N ALA A 274 2.28 4.71 23.34
CA ALA A 274 2.87 4.18 24.58
C ALA A 274 2.15 2.92 25.07
N GLY A 275 0.82 2.84 24.88
CA GLY A 275 0.03 1.65 25.24
C GLY A 275 0.22 0.45 24.30
N LEU A 276 0.81 0.64 23.11
CA LEU A 276 1.06 -0.43 22.14
C LEU A 276 2.48 -1.02 22.25
N ILE A 277 3.45 -0.26 22.80
CA ILE A 277 4.82 -0.75 23.02
C ILE A 277 4.93 -1.53 24.33
N ALA A 278 4.08 -1.21 25.32
CA ALA A 278 4.09 -1.84 26.64
C ALA A 278 3.30 -3.17 26.73
N ALA A 279 2.62 -3.58 25.65
CA ALA A 279 1.77 -4.77 25.59
C ALA A 279 2.47 -5.89 24.79
#